data_AF-A0A8J6ISE6-F1
#
_entry.id   AF-A0A8J6ISE6-F1
#
_cell.length_a   1.000
_cell.length_b   1.000
_cell.length_c   1.000
_cell.angle_alpha   90.00
_cell.angle_beta   90.00
_cell.angle_gamma   90.00
#
_symmetry.space_group_name_H-M   'P 1'
#
loop_
_entity.id
_entity.type
_entity.pdbx_description
1 polymer ?
#
loop_
_entity_poly.entity_id
_entity_poly.type
_entity_poly.pdbx_seq_one_letter_code
_entity_poly.pdbx_strand_id
1 'polypeptide(L)'
;MTLSVSNNLFDATWYQEHYGAFPNDFEAFKDYLYKSTFANVNPSSGFDTEHYLRNNLDIYLQGVSPLLHYFNYGRKENRQIAPATVRWQPKSQLIAKDNVDWQLQNIAICLHIFYDDFVDKFADCLKSFPIDVDVFVAAASQEIKEKVEEQYAQLLTVKKLKVAIVPNRGRNFGPMLVEFGKELLNYDLLCHLHSKKSLYSGREQTQWFDYLNQYLFKDRHVVACMLRLFAEHKNLGMYYPTSFWMMPSWVNHWTCNKPFAKSFIEDWGIDVSDNFLNYPVGGMFWVRPEAIKQLLETNYDYDSFPEEPLPNDGSWLHALERALGLLVEKNNYEQFFYHPQAAKFTQDKSYIFANYYKPPTQLITELQGFEVISFDIFDTILRRKYTEPDFAKFQVGEVLTEQSIVATPQAFVDFRNRAEHEIRVQKKFIGDVNIIEIYHRLGQLLGCDEEQAMSWLELEFSFDLNSILPKDEMVQVLHHLSDLGKEIWLVSDSYYTSSQIRTMLRKIGISAPYSLFLSCEQQLRKDNGTMWKMLSEKVNFLRAKCIHIGDNVRADAQLCGDYGFTNMHILNPVDKWQASGLKPKFKDSSEMDKTNILKWGPLMSNLGRYPFFGE
;
A
#
# COMPACT_ATOMS: atom_id res chain seq x y z
N MET A 1 -10.64 -26.83 23.18
CA MET A 1 -10.57 -27.81 22.08
C MET A 1 -11.82 -28.68 22.01
N THR A 2 -12.11 -29.56 22.97
CA THR A 2 -13.27 -30.49 22.89
C THR A 2 -14.60 -29.76 22.64
N LEU A 3 -14.80 -28.63 23.31
CA LEU A 3 -16.01 -27.81 23.14
C LEU A 3 -16.04 -27.01 21.83
N SER A 4 -14.91 -26.49 21.34
CA SER A 4 -14.84 -25.74 20.07
C SER A 4 -15.02 -26.67 18.85
N VAL A 5 -14.46 -27.88 18.92
CA VAL A 5 -14.65 -28.96 17.93
C VAL A 5 -16.11 -29.42 17.93
N SER A 6 -16.72 -29.63 19.10
CA SER A 6 -18.15 -30.01 19.18
C SER A 6 -19.14 -28.96 18.64
N ASN A 7 -18.68 -27.71 18.49
CA ASN A 7 -19.47 -26.60 17.95
C ASN A 7 -19.14 -26.29 16.47
N ASN A 8 -18.36 -27.14 15.80
CA ASN A 8 -17.87 -26.95 14.42
C ASN A 8 -17.16 -25.60 14.17
N LEU A 9 -16.57 -25.02 15.22
CA LEU A 9 -15.85 -23.75 15.11
C LEU A 9 -14.38 -23.94 14.74
N PHE A 10 -13.76 -25.02 15.22
CA PHE A 10 -12.43 -25.45 14.81
C PHE A 10 -12.54 -26.83 14.17
N ASP A 11 -11.99 -26.96 12.96
CA ASP A 11 -11.93 -28.19 12.19
C ASP A 11 -10.46 -28.54 11.95
N ALA A 12 -9.97 -29.54 12.69
CA ALA A 12 -8.57 -29.94 12.63
C ALA A 12 -8.16 -30.53 11.28
N THR A 13 -9.07 -31.22 10.59
CA THR A 13 -8.82 -31.77 9.26
C THR A 13 -8.71 -30.65 8.25
N TRP A 14 -9.68 -29.74 8.24
CA TRP A 14 -9.65 -28.54 7.38
C TRP A 14 -8.41 -27.69 7.66
N TYR A 15 -8.07 -27.45 8.93
CA TYR A 15 -6.88 -26.68 9.29
C TYR A 15 -5.59 -27.32 8.77
N GLN A 16 -5.48 -28.65 8.89
CA GLN A 16 -4.32 -29.40 8.42
C GLN A 16 -4.18 -29.37 6.89
N GLU A 17 -5.27 -29.50 6.17
CA GLU A 17 -5.30 -29.39 4.70
C GLU A 17 -4.83 -28.00 4.21
N HIS A 18 -5.02 -26.96 5.02
CA HIS A 18 -4.69 -25.58 4.65
C HIS A 18 -3.34 -25.09 5.17
N TYR A 19 -2.93 -25.47 6.38
CA TYR A 19 -1.75 -24.87 7.05
C TYR A 19 -0.63 -25.86 7.38
N GLY A 20 -0.79 -27.12 6.97
CA GLY A 20 0.24 -28.16 7.07
C GLY A 20 -0.12 -29.30 8.02
N ALA A 21 0.74 -30.32 8.06
CA ALA A 21 0.53 -31.48 8.90
C ALA A 21 0.95 -31.22 10.36
N PHE A 22 0.13 -31.65 11.31
CA PHE A 22 0.42 -31.54 12.74
C PHE A 22 0.46 -32.94 13.39
N PRO A 23 1.22 -33.13 14.48
CA PRO A 23 1.30 -34.44 15.16
C PRO A 23 -0.05 -34.94 15.69
N ASN A 24 -0.95 -34.02 16.02
CA ASN A 24 -2.31 -34.28 16.45
C ASN A 24 -3.14 -32.99 16.37
N ASP A 25 -4.46 -33.14 16.49
CA ASP A 25 -5.44 -32.04 16.44
C ASP A 25 -5.19 -30.96 17.51
N PHE A 26 -4.61 -31.31 18.66
CA PHE A 26 -4.35 -30.35 19.74
C PHE A 26 -3.19 -29.40 19.40
N GLU A 27 -2.14 -29.91 18.77
CA GLU A 27 -1.06 -29.06 18.26
C GLU A 27 -1.52 -28.20 17.08
N ALA A 28 -2.40 -28.70 16.21
CA ALA A 28 -3.05 -27.87 15.18
C ALA A 28 -3.88 -26.73 15.81
N PHE A 29 -4.65 -27.04 16.86
CA PHE A 29 -5.44 -26.03 17.57
C PHE A 29 -4.55 -24.99 18.27
N LYS A 30 -3.43 -25.40 18.89
CA LYS A 30 -2.46 -24.48 19.50
C LYS A 30 -1.80 -23.57 18.48
N ASP A 31 -1.44 -24.11 17.32
CA ASP A 31 -0.89 -23.32 16.21
C ASP A 31 -1.89 -22.25 15.77
N TYR A 32 -3.17 -22.61 15.58
CA TYR A 32 -4.23 -21.65 15.29
C TYR A 32 -4.36 -20.58 16.38
N LEU A 33 -4.45 -20.97 17.65
CA LEU A 33 -4.61 -20.01 18.76
C LEU A 33 -3.49 -19.00 18.81
N TYR A 34 -2.26 -19.44 18.56
CA TYR A 34 -1.09 -18.59 18.53
C TYR A 34 -1.11 -17.66 17.30
N LYS A 35 -1.21 -18.22 16.08
CA LYS A 35 -1.14 -17.46 14.83
C LYS A 35 -2.33 -16.52 14.62
N SER A 36 -3.53 -16.89 15.06
CA SER A 36 -4.77 -16.11 14.83
C SER A 36 -4.78 -14.73 15.50
N THR A 37 -3.82 -14.45 16.40
CA THR A 37 -3.69 -13.12 17.03
C THR A 37 -2.96 -12.10 16.15
N PHE A 38 -2.19 -12.56 15.16
CA PHE A 38 -1.39 -11.70 14.27
C PHE A 38 -1.44 -12.11 12.79
N ALA A 39 -2.00 -13.25 12.42
CA ALA A 39 -2.11 -13.72 11.04
C ALA A 39 -3.56 -14.09 10.69
N ASN A 40 -3.91 -13.98 9.42
CA ASN A 40 -5.24 -14.30 8.88
C ASN A 40 -5.42 -15.80 8.59
N VAL A 41 -4.98 -16.66 9.51
CA VAL A 41 -5.27 -18.10 9.47
C VAL A 41 -6.68 -18.36 9.97
N ASN A 42 -7.43 -19.23 9.29
CA ASN A 42 -8.82 -19.55 9.64
C ASN A 42 -8.88 -20.87 10.42
N PRO A 43 -9.80 -21.03 11.39
CA PRO A 43 -9.92 -22.28 12.16
C PRO A 43 -10.78 -23.35 11.48
N SER A 44 -11.60 -22.96 10.51
CA SER A 44 -12.53 -23.81 9.77
C SER A 44 -13.08 -23.05 8.55
N SER A 45 -13.82 -23.74 7.68
CA SER A 45 -14.54 -23.11 6.56
C SER A 45 -15.63 -22.11 7.00
N GLY A 46 -16.13 -22.22 8.23
CA GLY A 46 -17.21 -21.39 8.76
C GLY A 46 -16.77 -20.10 9.47
N PHE A 47 -15.46 -19.82 9.55
CA PHE A 47 -14.95 -18.68 10.32
C PHE A 47 -13.79 -17.98 9.59
N ASP A 48 -14.02 -16.73 9.21
CA ASP A 48 -13.01 -15.83 8.64
C ASP A 48 -12.40 -14.95 9.74
N THR A 49 -11.16 -15.27 10.12
CA THR A 49 -10.38 -14.57 11.15
C THR A 49 -10.20 -13.10 10.81
N GLU A 50 -9.87 -12.78 9.56
CA GLU A 50 -9.65 -11.39 9.13
C GLU A 50 -10.96 -10.59 9.18
N HIS A 51 -12.06 -11.13 8.67
CA HIS A 51 -13.37 -10.48 8.75
C HIS A 51 -13.77 -10.21 10.21
N TYR A 52 -13.58 -11.19 11.09
CA TYR A 52 -13.92 -11.05 12.49
C TYR A 52 -13.10 -9.94 13.15
N LEU A 53 -11.77 -9.93 12.97
CA LEU A 53 -10.89 -8.94 13.60
C LEU A 53 -11.08 -7.53 13.04
N ARG A 54 -11.34 -7.36 11.73
CA ARG A 54 -11.62 -6.04 11.14
C ARG A 54 -12.90 -5.40 11.68
N ASN A 55 -13.93 -6.21 11.92
CA ASN A 55 -15.19 -5.75 12.52
C ASN A 55 -15.12 -5.58 14.04
N ASN A 56 -14.07 -6.10 14.68
CA ASN A 56 -13.91 -6.17 16.13
C ASN A 56 -12.49 -5.72 16.52
N LEU A 57 -12.14 -4.47 16.20
CA LEU A 57 -10.81 -3.91 16.40
C LEU A 57 -10.37 -3.94 17.87
N ASP A 58 -11.31 -3.88 18.81
CA ASP A 58 -11.06 -4.02 20.25
C ASP A 58 -10.43 -5.37 20.59
N ILE A 59 -10.76 -6.43 19.85
CA ILE A 59 -10.22 -7.78 20.05
C ILE A 59 -8.84 -7.91 19.42
N TYR A 60 -8.67 -7.36 18.22
CA TYR A 60 -7.36 -7.29 17.56
C TYR A 60 -6.33 -6.55 18.43
N LEU A 61 -6.69 -5.38 18.97
CA LEU A 61 -5.82 -4.56 19.80
C LEU A 61 -5.46 -5.18 21.16
N GLN A 62 -6.28 -6.12 21.65
CA GLN A 62 -5.99 -6.90 22.85
C GLN A 62 -5.13 -8.14 22.57
N GLY A 63 -4.87 -8.48 21.29
CA GLY A 63 -4.11 -9.68 20.93
C GLY A 63 -4.82 -10.98 21.33
N VAL A 64 -6.14 -10.98 21.41
CA VAL A 64 -6.93 -12.15 21.82
C VAL A 64 -7.29 -12.98 20.59
N SER A 65 -7.17 -14.31 20.68
CA SER A 65 -7.58 -15.20 19.60
C SER A 65 -9.08 -15.00 19.27
N PRO A 66 -9.43 -14.69 18.01
CA PRO A 66 -10.79 -14.35 17.62
C PRO A 66 -11.78 -15.48 17.84
N LEU A 67 -11.37 -16.75 17.62
CA LEU A 67 -12.23 -17.90 17.89
C LEU A 67 -12.54 -18.06 19.38
N LEU A 68 -11.53 -17.91 20.25
CA LEU A 68 -11.73 -17.99 21.70
C LEU A 68 -12.62 -16.87 22.19
N HIS A 69 -12.39 -15.65 21.70
CA HIS A 69 -13.25 -14.52 22.03
C HIS A 69 -14.69 -14.79 21.59
N TYR A 70 -14.92 -15.17 20.33
CA TYR A 70 -16.25 -15.42 19.80
C TYR A 70 -16.98 -16.51 20.59
N PHE A 71 -16.28 -17.61 20.88
CA PHE A 71 -16.81 -18.74 21.64
C PHE A 71 -17.21 -18.36 23.07
N ASN A 72 -16.34 -17.63 23.79
CA ASN A 72 -16.58 -17.29 25.19
C ASN A 72 -17.57 -16.11 25.37
N TYR A 73 -17.50 -15.12 24.49
CA TYR A 73 -18.19 -13.82 24.64
C TYR A 73 -18.95 -13.41 23.37
N GLY A 74 -18.30 -13.43 22.21
CA GLY A 74 -18.82 -12.80 20.99
C GLY A 74 -20.19 -13.29 20.53
N ARG A 75 -20.53 -14.58 20.75
CA ARG A 75 -21.89 -15.11 20.53
C ARG A 75 -22.96 -14.39 21.36
N LYS A 76 -22.66 -14.14 22.64
CA LYS A 76 -23.58 -13.45 23.57
C LYS A 76 -23.66 -11.95 23.28
N GLU A 77 -22.59 -11.39 22.72
CA GLU A 77 -22.50 -9.99 22.29
C GLU A 77 -23.10 -9.75 20.89
N ASN A 78 -23.64 -10.78 20.23
CA ASN A 78 -24.16 -10.73 18.86
C ASN A 78 -23.12 -10.29 17.80
N ARG A 79 -21.82 -10.51 18.06
CA ARG A 79 -20.77 -10.29 17.06
C ARG A 79 -20.93 -11.30 15.92
N GLN A 80 -20.83 -10.82 14.70
CA GLN A 80 -21.04 -11.65 13.50
C GLN A 80 -19.76 -12.41 13.13
N ILE A 81 -19.95 -13.60 12.56
CA ILE A 81 -18.90 -14.39 11.91
C ILE A 81 -19.25 -14.53 10.42
N ALA A 82 -18.24 -14.70 9.59
CA ALA A 82 -18.41 -14.96 8.16
C ALA A 82 -17.70 -16.26 7.79
N PRO A 83 -18.16 -16.99 6.75
CA PRO A 83 -17.41 -18.10 6.16
C PRO A 83 -16.04 -17.64 5.68
N ALA A 84 -15.06 -18.55 5.77
CA ALA A 84 -13.70 -18.32 5.28
C ALA A 84 -13.75 -17.97 3.79
N THR A 85 -13.32 -16.74 3.46
CA THR A 85 -13.34 -16.25 2.08
C THR A 85 -11.92 -16.17 1.53
N VAL A 86 -11.71 -16.79 0.37
CA VAL A 86 -10.46 -16.67 -0.38
C VAL A 86 -10.48 -15.35 -1.15
N ARG A 87 -9.74 -14.35 -0.66
CA ARG A 87 -9.66 -13.01 -1.28
C ARG A 87 -8.78 -13.00 -2.53
N TRP A 88 -7.78 -13.89 -2.57
CA TRP A 88 -6.83 -14.01 -3.66
C TRP A 88 -6.29 -15.44 -3.71
N GLN A 89 -6.06 -15.94 -4.93
CA GLN A 89 -5.37 -17.20 -5.17
C GLN A 89 -4.13 -16.91 -6.03
N PRO A 90 -2.94 -17.37 -5.61
CA PRO A 90 -1.75 -17.18 -6.39
C PRO A 90 -1.85 -17.95 -7.72
N LYS A 91 -1.49 -17.30 -8.83
CA LYS A 91 -1.40 -17.90 -10.17
C LYS A 91 -0.22 -18.85 -10.31
N SER A 92 0.80 -18.70 -9.47
CA SER A 92 1.99 -19.56 -9.43
C SER A 92 2.18 -20.15 -8.05
N GLN A 93 2.76 -21.35 -7.99
CA GLN A 93 3.11 -22.01 -6.73
C GLN A 93 4.55 -22.52 -6.83
N LEU A 94 5.35 -22.21 -5.82
CA LEU A 94 6.67 -22.78 -5.61
C LEU A 94 6.54 -23.91 -4.59
N ILE A 95 7.12 -25.07 -4.90
CA ILE A 95 7.10 -26.25 -4.04
C ILE A 95 8.55 -26.67 -3.82
N ALA A 96 9.00 -26.58 -2.57
CA ALA A 96 10.32 -27.03 -2.16
C ALA A 96 10.42 -28.56 -2.24
N LYS A 97 11.53 -29.08 -2.78
CA LYS A 97 11.85 -30.50 -2.82
C LYS A 97 12.65 -30.90 -1.58
N ASP A 98 12.46 -32.14 -1.13
CA ASP A 98 13.14 -32.63 0.09
C ASP A 98 14.62 -32.99 -0.13
N ASN A 99 15.05 -33.29 -1.36
CA ASN A 99 16.35 -33.89 -1.68
C ASN A 99 17.44 -32.87 -2.07
N VAL A 100 17.48 -31.70 -1.43
CA VAL A 100 18.40 -30.61 -1.79
C VAL A 100 19.32 -30.32 -0.61
N ASP A 101 20.60 -30.07 -0.86
CA ASP A 101 21.59 -29.77 0.20
C ASP A 101 21.49 -28.31 0.69
N TRP A 102 20.31 -27.89 1.13
CA TRP A 102 20.03 -26.52 1.59
C TRP A 102 20.75 -26.16 2.90
N GLN A 103 21.23 -27.16 3.63
CA GLN A 103 21.93 -27.00 4.91
C GLN A 103 23.39 -26.53 4.75
N LEU A 104 23.93 -26.55 3.53
CA LEU A 104 25.31 -26.11 3.24
C LEU A 104 25.43 -24.60 3.00
N GLN A 105 24.31 -23.88 2.92
CA GLN A 105 24.29 -22.44 2.64
C GLN A 105 24.93 -21.66 3.79
N ASN A 106 25.84 -20.74 3.46
CA ASN A 106 26.42 -19.82 4.44
C ASN A 106 25.46 -18.65 4.71
N ILE A 107 24.93 -18.57 5.93
CA ILE A 107 23.85 -17.64 6.27
C ILE A 107 24.31 -16.61 7.30
N ALA A 108 24.04 -15.34 6.99
CA ALA A 108 24.09 -14.24 7.95
C ALA A 108 22.68 -13.87 8.44
N ILE A 109 22.49 -13.80 9.75
CA ILE A 109 21.32 -13.20 10.39
C ILE A 109 21.73 -11.83 10.93
N CYS A 110 21.21 -10.76 10.33
CA CYS A 110 21.45 -9.39 10.75
C CYS A 110 20.25 -8.85 11.52
N LEU A 111 20.46 -8.57 12.81
CA LEU A 111 19.44 -8.09 13.75
C LEU A 111 19.73 -6.65 14.15
N HIS A 112 18.79 -5.75 13.94
CA HIS A 112 18.83 -4.43 14.60
C HIS A 112 17.91 -4.44 15.82
N ILE A 113 18.50 -4.34 17.03
CA ILE A 113 17.77 -4.44 18.29
C ILE A 113 17.79 -3.09 19.00
N PHE A 114 16.64 -2.42 18.93
CA PHE A 114 16.35 -1.17 19.61
C PHE A 114 15.64 -1.38 20.95
N TYR A 115 14.76 -2.39 21.04
CA TYR A 115 14.03 -2.74 22.25
C TYR A 115 14.65 -3.98 22.92
N ASP A 116 14.91 -3.90 24.22
CA ASP A 116 15.64 -4.93 24.99
C ASP A 116 14.89 -6.28 25.09
N ASP A 117 13.55 -6.26 25.09
CA ASP A 117 12.70 -7.46 25.12
C ASP A 117 12.85 -8.32 23.84
N PHE A 118 13.39 -7.75 22.76
CA PHE A 118 13.61 -8.47 21.52
C PHE A 118 14.88 -9.32 21.52
N VAL A 119 15.78 -9.11 22.48
CA VAL A 119 16.94 -10.00 22.66
C VAL A 119 16.46 -11.42 22.95
N ASP A 120 15.54 -11.57 23.90
CA ASP A 120 15.00 -12.88 24.27
C ASP A 120 14.19 -13.49 23.11
N LYS A 121 13.37 -12.68 22.42
CA LYS A 121 12.56 -13.13 21.28
C LYS A 121 13.40 -13.70 20.14
N PHE A 122 14.51 -13.04 19.80
CA PHE A 122 15.40 -13.53 18.75
C PHE A 122 16.26 -14.70 19.24
N ALA A 123 16.68 -14.73 20.50
CA ALA A 123 17.36 -15.89 21.09
C ALA A 123 16.50 -17.16 20.99
N ASP A 124 15.21 -17.07 21.31
CA ASP A 124 14.26 -18.18 21.19
C ASP A 124 14.16 -18.70 19.75
N CYS A 125 14.16 -17.80 18.77
CA CYS A 125 14.16 -18.18 17.36
C CYS A 125 15.47 -18.86 16.96
N LEU A 126 16.62 -18.26 17.31
CA LEU A 126 17.97 -18.77 17.02
C LEU A 126 18.19 -20.17 17.61
N LYS A 127 17.80 -20.40 18.87
CA LYS A 127 17.90 -21.70 19.54
C LYS A 127 17.23 -22.82 18.77
N SER A 128 16.19 -22.47 18.01
CA SER A 128 15.32 -23.38 17.28
C SER A 128 15.64 -23.43 15.78
N PHE A 129 16.60 -22.64 15.31
CA PHE A 129 16.90 -22.44 13.90
C PHE A 129 17.46 -23.75 13.29
N PRO A 130 17.07 -24.09 12.04
CA PRO A 130 17.30 -25.43 11.53
C PRO A 130 18.76 -25.76 11.16
N ILE A 131 19.63 -24.76 11.05
CA ILE A 131 21.06 -24.91 10.75
C ILE A 131 21.87 -23.89 11.53
N ASP A 132 23.18 -24.05 11.55
CA ASP A 132 24.07 -23.08 12.17
C ASP A 132 24.23 -21.82 11.30
N VAL A 133 24.29 -20.65 11.94
CA VAL A 133 24.34 -19.34 11.28
C VAL A 133 25.36 -18.41 11.92
N ASP A 134 25.78 -17.39 11.17
CA ASP A 134 26.51 -16.25 11.72
C ASP A 134 25.52 -15.13 12.04
N VAL A 135 25.69 -14.50 13.20
CA VAL A 135 24.77 -13.48 13.71
C VAL A 135 25.49 -12.13 13.85
N PHE A 136 24.89 -11.13 13.24
CA PHE A 136 25.31 -9.73 13.30
C PHE A 136 24.25 -8.93 14.04
N VAL A 137 24.64 -8.19 15.08
CA VAL A 137 23.69 -7.43 15.90
C VAL A 137 24.10 -5.98 15.98
N ALA A 138 23.22 -5.10 15.54
CA ALA A 138 23.28 -3.67 15.80
C ALA A 138 22.42 -3.36 17.03
N ALA A 139 23.07 -3.18 18.19
CA ALA A 139 22.45 -2.91 19.48
C ALA A 139 22.33 -1.40 19.73
N ALA A 140 21.14 -0.92 20.10
CA ALA A 140 20.91 0.51 20.36
C ALA A 140 21.48 1.02 21.70
N SER A 141 21.98 0.12 22.55
CA SER A 141 22.54 0.46 23.86
C SER A 141 23.60 -0.54 24.29
N GLN A 142 24.40 -0.14 25.29
CA GLN A 142 25.41 -1.00 25.90
C GLN A 142 24.76 -2.21 26.60
N GLU A 143 23.63 -1.99 27.27
CA GLU A 143 22.88 -3.01 28.00
C GLU A 143 22.35 -4.09 27.05
N ILE A 144 21.80 -3.68 25.89
CA ILE A 144 21.36 -4.63 24.85
C ILE A 144 22.55 -5.44 24.34
N LYS A 145 23.70 -4.79 24.08
CA LYS A 145 24.90 -5.48 23.62
C LYS A 145 25.36 -6.55 24.61
N GLU A 146 25.48 -6.21 25.89
CA GLU A 146 25.92 -7.14 26.93
C GLU A 146 24.98 -8.34 27.03
N LYS A 147 23.66 -8.09 27.04
CA LYS A 147 22.65 -9.15 27.07
C LYS A 147 22.74 -10.07 25.85
N VAL A 148 22.96 -9.51 24.65
CA VAL A 148 23.15 -10.27 23.41
C VAL A 148 24.40 -11.14 23.47
N GLU A 149 25.54 -10.56 23.87
CA GLU A 149 26.81 -11.29 23.98
C GLU A 149 26.71 -12.42 25.01
N GLU A 150 26.03 -12.21 26.13
CA GLU A 150 25.79 -13.22 27.14
C GLU A 150 24.89 -14.36 26.61
N GLN A 151 23.74 -14.03 26.03
CA GLN A 151 22.74 -15.03 25.66
C GLN A 151 23.09 -15.76 24.36
N TYR A 152 23.52 -15.04 23.32
CA TYR A 152 23.65 -15.61 21.97
C TYR A 152 24.93 -16.42 21.83
N ALA A 153 25.99 -16.08 22.57
CA ALA A 153 27.23 -16.87 22.58
C ALA A 153 27.04 -18.28 23.17
N GLN A 154 25.96 -18.50 23.94
CA GLN A 154 25.64 -19.81 24.52
C GLN A 154 24.81 -20.69 23.57
N LEU A 155 24.35 -20.15 22.43
CA LEU A 155 23.50 -20.88 21.49
C LEU A 155 24.35 -21.70 20.52
N LEU A 156 24.14 -23.02 20.52
CA LEU A 156 24.88 -23.95 19.65
C LEU A 156 24.69 -23.65 18.16
N THR A 157 23.58 -23.02 17.78
CA THR A 157 23.26 -22.64 16.40
C THR A 157 24.02 -21.39 15.94
N VAL A 158 24.67 -20.64 16.84
CA VAL A 158 25.41 -19.42 16.51
C VAL A 158 26.90 -19.75 16.37
N LYS A 159 27.39 -19.77 15.12
CA LYS A 159 28.80 -20.04 14.79
C LYS A 159 29.70 -18.85 15.08
N LYS A 160 29.24 -17.67 14.70
CA LYS A 160 29.94 -16.40 14.88
C LYS A 160 28.94 -15.36 15.35
N LEU A 161 29.35 -14.56 16.32
CA LEU A 161 28.59 -13.42 16.82
C LEU A 161 29.41 -12.15 16.66
N LYS A 162 28.85 -11.14 16.00
CA LYS A 162 29.42 -9.79 15.92
C LYS A 162 28.38 -8.79 16.39
N VAL A 163 28.72 -7.98 17.41
CA VAL A 163 27.82 -6.99 17.99
C VAL A 163 28.44 -5.61 17.91
N ALA A 164 27.70 -4.66 17.36
CA ALA A 164 28.04 -3.25 17.29
C ALA A 164 27.04 -2.42 18.08
N ILE A 165 27.52 -1.39 18.79
CA ILE A 165 26.66 -0.40 19.44
C ILE A 165 26.45 0.72 18.43
N VAL A 166 25.20 1.10 18.20
CA VAL A 166 24.85 2.01 17.11
C VAL A 166 24.03 3.19 17.62
N PRO A 167 24.20 4.39 17.01
CA PRO A 167 23.36 5.54 17.32
C PRO A 167 21.93 5.32 16.78
N ASN A 168 20.99 6.12 17.28
CA ASN A 168 19.64 6.20 16.73
C ASN A 168 19.62 6.99 15.41
N ARG A 169 20.20 6.42 14.34
CA ARG A 169 20.29 7.05 13.02
C ARG A 169 20.21 6.02 11.90
N GLY A 170 19.40 6.31 10.87
CA GLY A 170 19.19 5.43 9.73
C GLY A 170 18.19 4.27 9.96
N ARG A 171 17.45 4.28 11.09
CA ARG A 171 16.47 3.26 11.50
C ARG A 171 17.05 1.84 11.40
N ASN A 172 16.35 0.90 10.75
CA ASN A 172 16.79 -0.49 10.59
C ASN A 172 17.92 -0.66 9.56
N PHE A 173 17.97 0.16 8.52
CA PHE A 173 18.93 0.02 7.44
C PHE A 173 20.30 0.62 7.75
N GLY A 174 20.35 1.84 8.29
CA GLY A 174 21.61 2.55 8.54
C GLY A 174 22.63 1.72 9.33
N PRO A 175 22.27 1.20 10.52
CA PRO A 175 23.16 0.34 11.31
C PRO A 175 23.66 -0.90 10.56
N MET A 176 22.80 -1.57 9.79
CA MET A 176 23.20 -2.72 8.98
C MET A 176 24.24 -2.31 7.92
N LEU A 177 23.98 -1.21 7.21
CA LEU A 177 24.81 -0.77 6.09
C LEU A 177 26.16 -0.24 6.56
N VAL A 178 26.19 0.55 7.64
CA VAL A 178 27.42 1.15 8.19
C VAL A 178 28.31 0.10 8.85
N GLU A 179 27.75 -0.76 9.70
CA GLU A 179 28.56 -1.67 10.53
C GLU A 179 28.95 -2.96 9.80
N PHE A 180 28.07 -3.44 8.92
CA PHE A 180 28.15 -4.82 8.40
C PHE A 180 28.09 -4.93 6.87
N GLY A 181 27.66 -3.89 6.14
CA GLY A 181 27.30 -3.96 4.72
C GLY A 181 28.25 -4.77 3.83
N LYS A 182 29.54 -4.41 3.83
CA LYS A 182 30.58 -5.10 3.03
C LYS A 182 30.85 -6.53 3.47
N GLU A 183 30.77 -6.81 4.77
CA GLU A 183 31.02 -8.15 5.30
C GLU A 183 29.89 -9.10 4.91
N LEU A 184 28.66 -8.60 4.85
CA LEU A 184 27.47 -9.36 4.45
C LEU A 184 27.54 -9.86 3.00
N LEU A 185 28.34 -9.24 2.12
CA LEU A 185 28.56 -9.73 0.74
C LEU A 185 29.21 -11.12 0.67
N ASN A 186 29.84 -11.59 1.75
CA ASN A 186 30.53 -12.90 1.78
C ASN A 186 29.59 -14.09 2.07
N TYR A 187 28.29 -13.85 2.21
CA TYR A 187 27.29 -14.85 2.57
C TYR A 187 26.43 -15.24 1.37
N ASP A 188 25.96 -16.49 1.35
CA ASP A 188 25.03 -16.96 0.31
C ASP A 188 23.65 -16.32 0.49
N LEU A 189 23.24 -16.15 1.76
CA LEU A 189 21.97 -15.57 2.17
C LEU A 189 22.13 -14.65 3.39
N LEU A 190 21.35 -13.58 3.38
CA LEU A 190 21.20 -12.62 4.46
C LEU A 190 19.74 -12.59 4.89
N CYS A 191 19.47 -12.78 6.18
CA CYS A 191 18.19 -12.43 6.81
C CYS A 191 18.35 -11.09 7.54
N HIS A 192 17.58 -10.08 7.17
CA HIS A 192 17.54 -8.82 7.91
C HIS A 192 16.24 -8.73 8.71
N LEU A 193 16.35 -8.56 10.02
CA LEU A 193 15.26 -8.39 10.96
C LEU A 193 15.55 -7.24 11.91
N HIS A 194 14.52 -6.63 12.46
CA HIS A 194 14.71 -5.61 13.48
C HIS A 194 13.61 -5.63 14.54
N SER A 195 13.89 -5.09 15.72
CA SER A 195 12.87 -4.90 16.74
C SER A 195 11.88 -3.83 16.29
N LYS A 196 10.59 -4.14 16.33
CA LYS A 196 9.52 -3.25 15.87
C LYS A 196 8.33 -3.29 16.82
N LYS A 197 7.99 -2.13 17.39
CA LYS A 197 6.76 -1.90 18.14
C LYS A 197 5.94 -0.83 17.43
N SER A 198 4.67 -1.11 17.18
CA SER A 198 3.76 -0.17 16.52
C SER A 198 3.01 0.65 17.57
N LEU A 199 3.03 1.98 17.46
CA LEU A 199 2.41 2.90 18.44
C LEU A 199 1.10 3.54 17.94
N TYR A 200 0.65 3.20 16.72
CA TYR A 200 -0.52 3.82 16.06
C TYR A 200 -1.84 3.76 16.86
N SER A 201 -1.98 2.82 17.79
CA SER A 201 -3.19 2.65 18.60
C SER A 201 -3.15 3.38 19.96
N GLY A 202 -2.08 4.14 20.25
CA GLY A 202 -1.82 4.69 21.58
C GLY A 202 -1.35 3.64 22.61
N ARG A 203 -1.15 2.40 22.18
CA ARG A 203 -0.52 1.30 22.94
C ARG A 203 0.54 0.64 22.07
N GLU A 204 1.58 0.09 22.70
CA GLU A 204 2.55 -0.77 22.03
C GLU A 204 1.85 -2.02 21.47
N GLN A 205 2.06 -2.29 20.18
CA GLN A 205 1.50 -3.43 19.47
C GLN A 205 2.63 -4.16 18.73
N THR A 206 2.69 -5.48 18.85
CA THR A 206 3.75 -6.32 18.24
C THR A 206 3.25 -7.19 17.09
N GLN A 207 1.94 -7.22 16.80
CA GLN A 207 1.34 -8.15 15.83
C GLN A 207 2.00 -8.09 14.45
N TRP A 208 2.39 -6.89 13.97
CA TRP A 208 3.10 -6.78 12.69
C TRP A 208 4.50 -7.41 12.77
N PHE A 209 5.22 -7.21 13.87
CA PHE A 209 6.47 -7.93 14.09
C PHE A 209 6.24 -9.44 14.22
N ASP A 210 5.25 -9.87 15.00
CA ASP A 210 4.98 -11.29 15.22
C ASP A 210 4.61 -11.99 13.90
N TYR A 211 3.87 -11.32 13.03
CA TYR A 211 3.60 -11.76 11.66
C TYR A 211 4.88 -11.93 10.83
N LEU A 212 5.72 -10.88 10.75
CA LEU A 212 6.97 -10.93 9.98
C LEU A 212 7.93 -11.98 10.54
N ASN A 213 8.16 -11.97 11.85
CA ASN A 213 9.04 -12.90 12.54
C ASN A 213 8.55 -14.35 12.40
N GLN A 214 7.23 -14.60 12.43
CA GLN A 214 6.68 -15.92 12.19
C GLN A 214 7.12 -16.47 10.83
N TYR A 215 6.91 -15.73 9.75
CA TYR A 215 7.11 -16.24 8.39
C TYR A 215 8.52 -16.01 7.83
N LEU A 216 9.35 -15.21 8.51
CA LEU A 216 10.76 -15.01 8.16
C LEU A 216 11.71 -15.88 9.00
N PHE A 217 11.39 -16.17 10.26
CA PHE A 217 12.42 -16.69 11.18
C PHE A 217 11.95 -17.79 12.13
N LYS A 218 10.75 -17.70 12.69
CA LYS A 218 10.28 -18.60 13.76
C LYS A 218 9.61 -19.88 13.26
N ASP A 219 8.86 -19.82 12.16
CA ASP A 219 8.16 -21.00 11.62
C ASP A 219 9.15 -21.92 10.91
N ARG A 220 9.57 -22.99 11.59
CA ARG A 220 10.57 -23.94 11.08
C ARG A 220 10.18 -24.56 9.75
N HIS A 221 8.89 -24.82 9.52
CA HIS A 221 8.45 -25.42 8.27
C HIS A 221 8.60 -24.42 7.11
N VAL A 222 8.11 -23.20 7.30
CA VAL A 222 8.24 -22.13 6.29
C VAL A 222 9.71 -21.81 6.04
N VAL A 223 10.53 -21.65 7.09
CA VAL A 223 11.97 -21.37 6.95
C VAL A 223 12.69 -22.49 6.21
N ALA A 224 12.47 -23.76 6.56
CA ALA A 224 13.10 -24.88 5.86
C ALA A 224 12.71 -24.95 4.38
N CYS A 225 11.42 -24.74 4.05
CA CYS A 225 10.95 -24.68 2.67
C CYS A 225 11.57 -23.50 1.91
N MET A 226 11.66 -22.33 2.54
CA MET A 226 12.29 -21.14 1.95
C MET A 226 13.78 -21.37 1.66
N LEU A 227 14.53 -21.98 2.59
CA LEU A 227 15.95 -22.29 2.39
C LEU A 227 16.17 -23.31 1.28
N ARG A 228 15.27 -24.30 1.15
CA ARG A 228 15.26 -25.25 0.01
C ARG A 228 15.03 -24.54 -1.30
N LEU A 229 14.04 -23.64 -1.37
CA LEU A 229 13.77 -22.86 -2.58
C LEU A 229 14.99 -22.02 -3.01
N PHE A 230 15.68 -21.35 -2.08
CA PHE A 230 16.94 -20.69 -2.41
C PHE A 230 18.03 -21.67 -2.86
N ALA A 231 18.15 -22.84 -2.24
CA ALA A 231 19.16 -23.82 -2.66
C ALA A 231 18.89 -24.35 -4.09
N GLU A 232 17.61 -24.60 -4.42
CA GLU A 232 17.14 -25.09 -5.71
C GLU A 232 17.23 -24.05 -6.83
N HIS A 233 16.87 -22.80 -6.52
CA HIS A 233 16.70 -21.75 -7.52
C HIS A 233 17.72 -20.63 -7.32
N LYS A 234 18.75 -20.63 -8.16
CA LYS A 234 19.82 -19.62 -8.11
C LYS A 234 19.32 -18.22 -8.50
N ASN A 235 18.26 -18.12 -9.29
CA ASN A 235 17.64 -16.85 -9.69
C ASN A 235 16.71 -16.27 -8.61
N LEU A 236 16.24 -17.03 -7.61
CA LEU A 236 15.50 -16.43 -6.50
C LEU A 236 16.46 -15.58 -5.66
N GLY A 237 16.19 -14.28 -5.54
CA GLY A 237 17.07 -13.33 -4.88
C GLY A 237 16.52 -12.72 -3.61
N MET A 238 15.20 -12.58 -3.45
CA MET A 238 14.59 -11.98 -2.25
C MET A 238 13.30 -12.68 -1.85
N TYR A 239 13.15 -12.90 -0.55
CA TYR A 239 11.98 -13.49 0.07
C TYR A 239 11.44 -12.65 1.23
N TYR A 240 10.12 -12.52 1.26
CA TYR A 240 9.36 -11.96 2.38
C TYR A 240 7.89 -12.44 2.30
N PRO A 241 7.16 -12.53 3.42
CA PRO A 241 5.74 -12.86 3.37
C PRO A 241 4.93 -11.75 2.68
N THR A 242 3.74 -12.07 2.17
CA THR A 242 2.80 -11.04 1.67
C THR A 242 2.55 -9.98 2.74
N SER A 243 2.23 -8.74 2.32
CA SER A 243 2.01 -7.60 3.22
C SER A 243 1.11 -7.95 4.40
N PHE A 244 1.46 -7.45 5.59
CA PHE A 244 0.69 -7.69 6.81
C PHE A 244 -0.76 -7.26 6.60
N TRP A 245 -1.70 -8.19 6.83
CA TRP A 245 -3.10 -8.06 6.39
C TRP A 245 -3.82 -6.82 6.96
N MET A 246 -3.44 -6.30 8.13
CA MET A 246 -4.00 -5.06 8.68
C MET A 246 -3.45 -3.78 8.04
N MET A 247 -2.46 -3.86 7.16
CA MET A 247 -1.97 -2.70 6.41
C MET A 247 -3.01 -2.24 5.38
N PRO A 248 -3.08 -0.93 5.10
CA PRO A 248 -3.95 -0.41 4.05
C PRO A 248 -3.67 -1.06 2.70
N SER A 249 -4.71 -1.25 1.88
CA SER A 249 -4.59 -1.85 0.53
C SER A 249 -3.60 -1.13 -0.39
N TRP A 250 -3.29 0.12 -0.09
CA TRP A 250 -2.36 0.96 -0.86
C TRP A 250 -0.93 0.99 -0.30
N VAL A 251 -0.62 0.21 0.74
CA VAL A 251 0.73 0.20 1.35
C VAL A 251 1.83 -0.10 0.33
N ASN A 252 1.52 -0.92 -0.67
CA ASN A 252 2.40 -1.28 -1.79
C ASN A 252 2.48 -0.21 -2.89
N HIS A 253 2.42 1.08 -2.53
CA HIS A 253 2.48 2.21 -3.46
C HIS A 253 3.61 3.18 -3.09
N TRP A 254 4.16 3.89 -4.06
CA TRP A 254 5.24 4.88 -3.84
C TRP A 254 4.82 6.08 -2.99
N THR A 255 3.58 6.55 -3.14
CA THR A 255 2.98 7.67 -2.38
C THR A 255 3.87 8.91 -2.35
N CYS A 256 4.07 9.51 -1.17
CA CYS A 256 4.97 10.63 -0.93
C CYS A 256 6.46 10.26 -1.04
N ASN A 257 6.81 8.98 -1.22
CA ASN A 257 8.19 8.50 -1.28
C ASN A 257 8.79 8.54 -2.69
N LYS A 258 7.97 8.58 -3.75
CA LYS A 258 8.45 8.57 -5.14
C LYS A 258 9.52 9.64 -5.44
N PRO A 259 9.39 10.90 -4.98
CA PRO A 259 10.40 11.93 -5.24
C PRO A 259 11.78 11.61 -4.66
N PHE A 260 11.86 10.85 -3.57
CA PHE A 260 13.13 10.43 -2.96
C PHE A 260 13.81 9.30 -3.74
N ALA A 261 13.12 8.65 -4.70
CA ALA A 261 13.68 7.56 -5.48
C ALA A 261 14.66 8.02 -6.58
N LYS A 262 14.77 9.34 -6.81
CA LYS A 262 15.60 9.91 -7.89
C LYS A 262 17.05 9.41 -7.84
N SER A 263 17.68 9.41 -6.67
CA SER A 263 19.06 8.92 -6.54
C SER A 263 19.18 7.44 -6.91
N PHE A 264 18.20 6.60 -6.53
CA PHE A 264 18.23 5.18 -6.87
C PHE A 264 18.09 4.92 -8.37
N ILE A 265 17.33 5.75 -9.09
CA ILE A 265 17.23 5.66 -10.56
C ILE A 265 18.59 5.98 -11.18
N GLU A 266 19.22 7.06 -10.73
CA GLU A 266 20.51 7.53 -11.25
C GLU A 266 21.65 6.55 -10.91
N ASP A 267 21.70 6.07 -9.67
CA ASP A 267 22.78 5.23 -9.15
C ASP A 267 22.64 3.75 -9.53
N TRP A 268 21.41 3.22 -9.54
CA TRP A 268 21.16 1.78 -9.73
C TRP A 268 20.47 1.45 -11.06
N GLY A 269 19.91 2.45 -11.76
CA GLY A 269 19.21 2.24 -13.01
C GLY A 269 17.94 1.39 -12.87
N ILE A 270 17.24 1.53 -11.74
CA ILE A 270 15.94 0.89 -11.49
C ILE A 270 14.80 1.63 -12.20
N ASP A 271 13.77 0.89 -12.60
CA ASP A 271 12.56 1.46 -13.20
C ASP A 271 11.50 1.72 -12.11
N VAL A 272 11.05 2.97 -12.01
CA VAL A 272 10.01 3.42 -11.06
C VAL A 272 8.77 3.96 -11.77
N SER A 273 8.59 3.61 -13.04
CA SER A 273 7.44 4.02 -13.84
C SER A 273 6.11 3.61 -13.18
N ASP A 274 6.06 2.37 -12.69
CA ASP A 274 4.91 1.85 -11.94
C ASP A 274 4.79 2.45 -10.54
N ASN A 275 3.54 2.69 -10.16
CA ASN A 275 3.18 3.33 -8.91
C ASN A 275 3.00 2.31 -7.77
N PHE A 276 2.40 1.16 -8.11
CA PHE A 276 2.31 0.00 -7.24
C PHE A 276 3.53 -0.91 -7.42
N LEU A 277 4.07 -1.41 -6.32
CA LEU A 277 5.28 -2.22 -6.33
C LEU A 277 5.34 -3.22 -5.17
N ASN A 278 5.96 -4.37 -5.44
CA ASN A 278 6.27 -5.39 -4.43
C ASN A 278 7.58 -5.02 -3.75
N TYR A 279 7.53 -4.86 -2.43
CA TYR A 279 8.69 -4.62 -1.59
C TYR A 279 8.44 -5.23 -0.19
N PRO A 280 9.50 -5.49 0.60
CA PRO A 280 9.37 -6.10 1.93
C PRO A 280 8.81 -5.10 2.94
N VAL A 281 7.47 -4.94 2.95
CA VAL A 281 6.76 -3.99 3.80
C VAL A 281 7.07 -4.26 5.29
N GLY A 282 7.76 -3.32 5.90
CA GLY A 282 8.30 -3.40 7.26
C GLY A 282 9.81 -3.59 7.33
N GLY A 283 10.53 -3.59 6.21
CA GLY A 283 11.99 -3.61 6.16
C GLY A 283 12.62 -4.89 6.70
N MET A 284 11.93 -6.03 6.60
CA MET A 284 12.42 -7.33 7.05
C MET A 284 12.29 -8.37 5.94
N PHE A 285 13.37 -9.09 5.63
CA PHE A 285 13.42 -9.96 4.46
C PHE A 285 14.61 -10.93 4.51
N TRP A 286 14.55 -11.93 3.64
CA TRP A 286 15.71 -12.70 3.20
C TRP A 286 16.17 -12.22 1.84
N VAL A 287 17.48 -12.19 1.60
CA VAL A 287 18.04 -11.79 0.32
C VAL A 287 19.34 -12.54 0.04
N ARG A 288 19.68 -12.74 -1.23
CA ARG A 288 21.06 -12.98 -1.65
C ARG A 288 21.81 -11.65 -1.61
N PRO A 289 22.90 -11.51 -0.85
CA PRO A 289 23.66 -10.25 -0.82
C PRO A 289 24.00 -9.69 -2.21
N GLU A 290 24.37 -10.58 -3.15
CA GLU A 290 24.63 -10.22 -4.55
C GLU A 290 23.44 -9.56 -5.28
N ALA A 291 22.20 -9.90 -4.91
CA ALA A 291 21.00 -9.33 -5.51
C ALA A 291 20.77 -7.85 -5.13
N ILE A 292 21.42 -7.37 -4.07
CA ILE A 292 21.37 -5.97 -3.62
C ILE A 292 22.78 -5.37 -3.50
N LYS A 293 23.75 -5.89 -4.26
CA LYS A 293 25.17 -5.53 -4.09
C LYS A 293 25.46 -4.03 -4.13
N GLN A 294 24.77 -3.26 -4.96
CA GLN A 294 24.95 -1.81 -5.06
C GLN A 294 24.70 -1.13 -3.71
N LEU A 295 23.74 -1.64 -2.94
CA LEU A 295 23.45 -1.16 -1.60
C LEU A 295 24.53 -1.60 -0.58
N LEU A 296 25.09 -2.80 -0.70
CA LEU A 296 26.05 -3.32 0.29
C LEU A 296 27.51 -2.89 0.02
N GLU A 297 27.88 -2.61 -1.23
CA GLU A 297 29.21 -2.16 -1.65
C GLU A 297 29.44 -0.66 -1.38
N THR A 298 28.35 0.11 -1.31
CA THR A 298 28.41 1.55 -1.06
C THR A 298 28.95 1.83 0.34
N ASN A 299 29.89 2.78 0.45
CA ASN A 299 30.41 3.22 1.73
C ASN A 299 29.42 4.18 2.37
N TYR A 300 28.80 3.77 3.46
CA TYR A 300 27.96 4.63 4.29
C TYR A 300 28.66 4.97 5.59
N ASP A 301 28.44 6.20 6.03
CA ASP A 301 28.57 6.60 7.42
C ASP A 301 27.18 6.95 7.98
N TYR A 302 27.09 7.22 9.28
CA TYR A 302 25.81 7.61 9.87
C TYR A 302 25.30 8.96 9.34
N ASP A 303 26.20 9.84 8.88
CA ASP A 303 25.85 11.15 8.31
C ASP A 303 25.19 11.06 6.93
N SER A 304 25.35 9.93 6.25
CA SER A 304 24.66 9.58 5.01
C SER A 304 23.14 9.41 5.19
N PHE A 305 22.67 9.26 6.42
CA PHE A 305 21.25 9.08 6.74
C PHE A 305 20.67 10.33 7.41
N PRO A 306 19.38 10.64 7.15
CA PRO A 306 18.75 11.80 7.76
C PRO A 306 18.64 11.65 9.29
N GLU A 307 18.68 12.78 9.99
CA GLU A 307 18.55 12.83 11.45
C GLU A 307 17.13 12.47 11.92
N GLU A 308 17.03 11.92 13.12
CA GLU A 308 15.76 11.67 13.80
C GLU A 308 15.28 12.95 14.55
N PRO A 309 13.96 13.15 14.74
CA PRO A 309 12.87 12.24 14.42
C PRO A 309 12.43 12.33 12.96
N LEU A 310 12.36 11.18 12.30
CA LEU A 310 11.80 11.04 10.96
C LEU A 310 10.27 10.88 10.99
N PRO A 311 9.56 11.34 9.93
CA PRO A 311 8.13 11.13 9.82
C PRO A 311 7.78 9.63 9.70
N ASN A 312 6.53 9.29 9.93
CA ASN A 312 6.04 7.90 9.84
C ASN A 312 6.15 7.30 8.42
N ASP A 313 6.13 8.13 7.39
CA ASP A 313 6.39 7.80 5.98
C ASP A 313 6.94 9.06 5.27
N GLY A 314 7.47 8.94 4.04
CA GLY A 314 7.91 10.12 3.27
C GLY A 314 9.34 10.56 3.57
N SER A 315 10.28 9.62 3.61
CA SER A 315 11.71 9.92 3.75
C SER A 315 12.56 9.05 2.82
N TRP A 316 13.85 9.37 2.70
CA TRP A 316 14.79 8.59 1.90
C TRP A 316 14.83 7.10 2.31
N LEU A 317 14.75 6.79 3.62
CA LEU A 317 14.74 5.41 4.11
C LEU A 317 13.49 4.63 3.67
N HIS A 318 12.33 5.29 3.62
CA HIS A 318 11.09 4.68 3.15
C HIS A 318 11.09 4.46 1.62
N ALA A 319 11.80 5.32 0.89
CA ALA A 319 12.03 5.12 -0.54
C ALA A 319 13.06 4.00 -0.79
N LEU A 320 14.11 3.90 0.03
CA LEU A 320 15.07 2.81 0.01
C LEU A 320 14.36 1.45 0.19
N GLU A 321 13.52 1.33 1.23
CA GLU A 321 12.76 0.11 1.50
C GLU A 321 11.94 -0.36 0.29
N ARG A 322 11.28 0.60 -0.39
CA ARG A 322 10.47 0.37 -1.60
C ARG A 322 11.31 0.02 -2.82
N ALA A 323 12.51 0.56 -2.93
CA ALA A 323 13.43 0.32 -4.04
C ALA A 323 14.09 -1.08 -4.00
N LEU A 324 14.15 -1.75 -2.85
CA LEU A 324 14.85 -3.02 -2.67
C LEU A 324 14.40 -4.10 -3.66
N GLY A 325 13.09 -4.30 -3.81
CA GLY A 325 12.54 -5.30 -4.72
C GLY A 325 12.90 -5.02 -6.19
N LEU A 326 12.90 -3.74 -6.57
CA LEU A 326 13.29 -3.29 -7.91
C LEU A 326 14.80 -3.47 -8.15
N LEU A 327 15.64 -3.24 -7.14
CA LEU A 327 17.08 -3.47 -7.22
C LEU A 327 17.40 -4.96 -7.44
N VAL A 328 16.70 -5.84 -6.73
CA VAL A 328 16.82 -7.30 -6.91
C VAL A 328 16.51 -7.69 -8.35
N GLU A 329 15.41 -7.19 -8.90
CA GLU A 329 15.00 -7.46 -10.28
C GLU A 329 15.95 -6.86 -11.32
N LYS A 330 16.47 -5.66 -11.05
CA LYS A 330 17.51 -5.04 -11.86
C LYS A 330 18.76 -5.90 -11.97
N ASN A 331 19.09 -6.63 -10.92
CA ASN A 331 20.22 -7.56 -10.88
C ASN A 331 19.90 -8.96 -11.43
N ASN A 332 18.80 -9.13 -12.17
CA ASN A 332 18.34 -10.39 -12.76
C ASN A 332 17.97 -11.48 -11.75
N TYR A 333 17.60 -11.07 -10.54
CA TYR A 333 17.02 -11.98 -9.56
C TYR A 333 15.50 -11.79 -9.47
N GLU A 334 14.83 -12.82 -8.96
CA GLU A 334 13.40 -12.85 -8.78
C GLU A 334 13.02 -12.72 -7.31
N GLN A 335 11.93 -12.00 -7.07
CA GLN A 335 11.27 -11.96 -5.77
C GLN A 335 10.31 -13.15 -5.64
N PHE A 336 10.17 -13.70 -4.44
CA PHE A 336 9.14 -14.68 -4.12
C PHE A 336 8.59 -14.47 -2.72
N PHE A 337 7.38 -14.97 -2.48
CA PHE A 337 6.58 -14.64 -1.31
C PHE A 337 5.99 -15.88 -0.66
N TYR A 338 5.73 -15.80 0.64
CA TYR A 338 4.84 -16.75 1.32
C TYR A 338 3.51 -16.05 1.59
N HIS A 339 2.41 -16.67 1.16
CA HIS A 339 1.06 -16.20 1.42
C HIS A 339 0.42 -17.02 2.56
N PRO A 340 0.32 -16.47 3.78
CA PRO A 340 -0.10 -17.25 4.95
C PRO A 340 -1.49 -17.84 4.85
N GLN A 341 -2.46 -17.09 4.29
CA GLN A 341 -3.85 -17.56 4.21
C GLN A 341 -4.00 -18.83 3.35
N ALA A 342 -3.20 -18.95 2.29
CA ALA A 342 -3.17 -20.14 1.43
C ALA A 342 -2.04 -21.14 1.77
N ALA A 343 -1.18 -20.79 2.74
CA ALA A 343 0.05 -21.50 3.10
C ALA A 343 0.96 -21.89 1.92
N LYS A 344 1.10 -21.00 0.93
CA LYS A 344 1.84 -21.27 -0.31
C LYS A 344 2.99 -20.30 -0.53
N PHE A 345 4.10 -20.83 -1.04
CA PHE A 345 5.11 -20.01 -1.70
C PHE A 345 4.70 -19.70 -3.14
N THR A 346 4.97 -18.50 -3.61
CA THR A 346 4.55 -18.01 -4.92
C THR A 346 5.47 -16.91 -5.42
N GLN A 347 5.49 -16.71 -6.74
CA GLN A 347 6.11 -15.53 -7.37
C GLN A 347 5.06 -14.56 -7.90
N ASP A 348 3.78 -14.83 -7.62
CA ASP A 348 2.68 -13.99 -8.08
C ASP A 348 2.66 -12.67 -7.32
N LYS A 349 3.18 -11.65 -7.98
CA LYS A 349 3.24 -10.26 -7.52
C LYS A 349 1.88 -9.61 -7.33
N SER A 350 0.81 -10.17 -7.91
CA SER A 350 -0.54 -9.58 -7.86
C SER A 350 -1.19 -9.63 -6.48
N TYR A 351 -0.57 -10.28 -5.48
CA TYR A 351 -1.06 -10.27 -4.09
C TYR A 351 -1.26 -8.87 -3.53
N ILE A 352 -0.49 -7.88 -4.01
CA ILE A 352 -0.63 -6.47 -3.58
C ILE A 352 -1.98 -5.88 -3.96
N PHE A 353 -2.69 -6.54 -4.90
CA PHE A 353 -4.04 -6.17 -5.31
C PHE A 353 -5.13 -7.05 -4.68
N ALA A 354 -4.80 -7.98 -3.79
CA ALA A 354 -5.76 -8.92 -3.19
C ALA A 354 -6.93 -8.22 -2.48
N ASN A 355 -6.66 -7.10 -1.81
CA ASN A 355 -7.69 -6.32 -1.11
C ASN A 355 -8.57 -5.48 -2.05
N TYR A 356 -8.30 -5.46 -3.36
CA TYR A 356 -9.16 -4.83 -4.35
C TYR A 356 -10.13 -5.81 -5.01
N TYR A 357 -10.22 -7.06 -4.55
CA TYR A 357 -11.30 -7.95 -4.95
C TYR A 357 -12.51 -7.75 -4.04
N LYS A 358 -13.54 -7.06 -4.53
CA LYS A 358 -14.70 -6.66 -3.73
C LYS A 358 -15.95 -6.53 -4.60
N PRO A 359 -16.97 -7.39 -4.43
CA PRO A 359 -18.25 -7.21 -5.10
C PRO A 359 -19.02 -5.96 -4.60
N PRO A 360 -19.90 -5.34 -5.41
CA PRO A 360 -20.66 -4.17 -5.00
C PRO A 360 -21.50 -4.34 -3.72
N THR A 361 -22.04 -5.55 -3.50
CA THR A 361 -22.81 -5.87 -2.29
C THR A 361 -21.97 -5.82 -1.02
N GLN A 362 -20.71 -6.28 -1.11
CA GLN A 362 -19.76 -6.18 -0.01
C GLN A 362 -19.38 -4.73 0.26
N LEU A 363 -19.15 -3.94 -0.79
CA LEU A 363 -18.87 -2.51 -0.68
C LEU A 363 -19.97 -1.77 0.10
N ILE A 364 -21.24 -1.99 -0.25
CA ILE A 364 -22.37 -1.38 0.47
C ILE A 364 -22.36 -1.78 1.95
N THR A 365 -22.18 -3.07 2.23
CA THR A 365 -22.20 -3.61 3.61
C THR A 365 -21.11 -2.95 4.48
N GLU A 366 -19.90 -2.77 3.94
CA GLU A 366 -18.81 -2.11 4.66
C GLU A 366 -19.07 -0.62 4.91
N LEU A 367 -19.79 0.05 4.01
CA LEU A 367 -20.10 1.49 4.12
C LEU A 367 -21.29 1.78 5.04
N GLN A 368 -22.19 0.81 5.27
CA GLN A 368 -23.37 0.98 6.11
C GLN A 368 -23.08 1.36 7.57
N GLY A 369 -21.88 1.02 8.08
CA GLY A 369 -21.47 1.33 9.45
C GLY A 369 -21.14 2.80 9.73
N PHE A 370 -21.12 3.64 8.69
CA PHE A 370 -20.77 5.06 8.77
C PHE A 370 -22.02 5.94 8.61
N GLU A 371 -21.99 7.13 9.18
CA GLU A 371 -23.08 8.12 9.11
C GLU A 371 -22.84 9.13 7.99
N VAL A 372 -21.57 9.50 7.80
CA VAL A 372 -21.12 10.38 6.70
C VAL A 372 -20.27 9.55 5.74
N ILE A 373 -20.65 9.57 4.46
CA ILE A 373 -19.90 8.95 3.38
C ILE A 373 -19.39 10.05 2.46
N SER A 374 -18.07 10.22 2.43
CA SER A 374 -17.41 11.17 1.55
C SER A 374 -16.85 10.45 0.33
N PHE A 375 -17.04 11.03 -0.85
CA PHE A 375 -16.47 10.56 -2.11
C PHE A 375 -15.61 11.66 -2.74
N ASP A 376 -14.49 11.27 -3.34
CA ASP A 376 -13.92 12.07 -4.42
C ASP A 376 -14.86 12.04 -5.66
N ILE A 377 -14.65 12.98 -6.57
CA ILE A 377 -15.46 13.13 -7.78
C ILE A 377 -14.81 12.39 -8.96
N PHE A 378 -13.62 12.82 -9.37
CA PHE A 378 -12.99 12.38 -10.61
C PHE A 378 -12.36 11.01 -10.45
N ASP A 379 -12.59 10.12 -11.41
CA ASP A 379 -12.14 8.72 -11.34
C ASP A 379 -12.62 7.97 -10.08
N THR A 380 -13.67 8.49 -9.41
CA THR A 380 -14.30 7.89 -8.23
C THR A 380 -15.81 7.64 -8.42
N ILE A 381 -16.59 8.69 -8.68
CA ILE A 381 -18.03 8.55 -9.05
C ILE A 381 -18.28 8.84 -10.53
N LEU A 382 -17.39 9.62 -11.14
CA LEU A 382 -17.36 9.82 -12.59
C LEU A 382 -16.02 9.34 -13.15
N ARG A 383 -15.98 9.13 -14.45
CA ARG A 383 -14.76 8.79 -15.21
C ARG A 383 -14.73 9.55 -16.51
N ARG A 384 -13.54 9.78 -17.06
CA ARG A 384 -13.40 10.32 -18.42
C ARG A 384 -13.48 9.17 -19.42
N LYS A 385 -14.15 9.39 -20.56
CA LYS A 385 -14.18 8.43 -21.68
C LYS A 385 -12.76 8.12 -22.18
N TYR A 386 -11.90 9.12 -22.21
CA TYR A 386 -10.49 8.98 -22.53
C TYR A 386 -9.73 9.15 -21.22
N THR A 387 -9.03 8.10 -20.76
CA THR A 387 -8.29 8.11 -19.47
C THR A 387 -7.02 8.96 -19.60
N GLU A 388 -7.19 10.25 -19.85
CA GLU A 388 -6.16 11.26 -20.05
C GLU A 388 -6.73 12.61 -19.59
N PRO A 389 -6.36 13.12 -18.40
CA PRO A 389 -6.90 14.36 -17.83
C PRO A 389 -6.71 15.60 -18.70
N ASP A 390 -5.65 15.66 -19.50
CA ASP A 390 -5.33 16.84 -20.32
C ASP A 390 -5.94 16.77 -21.74
N PHE A 391 -6.73 15.73 -22.05
CA PHE A 391 -7.26 15.55 -23.40
C PHE A 391 -8.24 16.66 -23.81
N ALA A 392 -9.07 17.18 -22.90
CA ALA A 392 -9.95 18.31 -23.20
C ALA A 392 -9.13 19.57 -23.56
N LYS A 393 -8.02 19.82 -22.85
CA LYS A 393 -7.08 20.91 -23.17
C LYS A 393 -6.47 20.69 -24.55
N PHE A 394 -6.06 19.47 -24.87
CA PHE A 394 -5.53 19.13 -26.20
C PHE A 394 -6.55 19.43 -27.31
N GLN A 395 -7.82 19.07 -27.11
CA GLN A 395 -8.89 19.35 -28.07
C GLN A 395 -9.15 20.85 -28.30
N VAL A 396 -9.05 21.67 -27.24
CA VAL A 396 -9.03 23.13 -27.41
C VAL A 396 -7.83 23.56 -28.25
N GLY A 397 -6.65 23.01 -27.94
CA GLY A 397 -5.44 23.23 -28.72
C GLY A 397 -5.61 22.93 -30.22
N GLU A 398 -6.33 21.87 -30.59
CA GLU A 398 -6.64 21.57 -32.00
C GLU A 398 -7.43 22.70 -32.67
N VAL A 399 -8.49 23.18 -32.02
CA VAL A 399 -9.31 24.29 -32.53
C VAL A 399 -8.48 25.57 -32.67
N LEU A 400 -7.62 25.86 -31.68
CA LEU A 400 -6.79 27.07 -31.70
C LEU A 400 -5.62 26.99 -32.68
N THR A 401 -5.12 25.79 -32.98
CA THR A 401 -4.14 25.59 -34.06
C THR A 401 -4.78 25.83 -35.42
N GLU A 402 -6.01 25.36 -35.67
CA GLU A 402 -6.75 25.64 -36.90
C GLU A 402 -6.99 27.16 -37.10
N GLN A 403 -7.17 27.88 -35.99
CA GLN A 403 -7.31 29.34 -35.97
C GLN A 403 -5.98 30.10 -36.01
N SER A 404 -4.84 29.40 -36.10
CA SER A 404 -3.49 30.00 -36.09
C SER A 404 -3.15 30.81 -34.83
N ILE A 405 -3.78 30.50 -33.69
CA ILE A 405 -3.53 31.16 -32.40
C ILE A 405 -2.35 30.50 -31.67
N VAL A 406 -2.24 29.17 -31.75
CA VAL A 406 -1.11 28.40 -31.21
C VAL A 406 -0.49 27.53 -32.30
N ALA A 407 0.82 27.26 -32.19
CA ALA A 407 1.55 26.47 -33.19
C ALA A 407 1.11 25.01 -33.26
N THR A 408 0.82 24.38 -32.11
CA THR A 408 0.40 22.98 -32.00
C THR A 408 -0.60 22.80 -30.85
N PRO A 409 -1.39 21.71 -30.84
CA PRO A 409 -2.28 21.42 -29.73
C PRO A 409 -1.54 21.24 -28.40
N GLN A 410 -0.35 20.61 -28.43
CA GLN A 410 0.50 20.45 -27.25
C GLN A 410 0.98 21.81 -26.70
N ALA A 411 1.31 22.77 -27.58
CA ALA A 411 1.71 24.10 -27.13
C ALA A 411 0.60 24.79 -26.31
N PHE A 412 -0.68 24.60 -26.68
CA PHE A 412 -1.79 25.11 -25.87
C PHE A 412 -1.85 24.45 -24.49
N VAL A 413 -1.70 23.13 -24.42
CA VAL A 413 -1.67 22.39 -23.15
C VAL A 413 -0.56 22.94 -22.25
N ASP A 414 0.62 23.19 -22.80
CA ASP A 414 1.75 23.76 -22.07
C ASP A 414 1.45 25.17 -21.56
N PHE A 415 0.86 26.05 -22.39
CA PHE A 415 0.42 27.38 -21.97
C PHE A 415 -0.64 27.32 -20.87
N ARG A 416 -1.61 26.41 -20.97
CA ARG A 416 -2.68 26.22 -19.99
C ARG A 416 -2.16 25.70 -18.66
N ASN A 417 -1.23 24.75 -18.68
CA ASN A 417 -0.58 24.23 -17.47
C ASN A 417 0.36 25.27 -16.85
N ARG A 418 1.06 26.07 -17.67
CA ARG A 418 1.87 27.21 -17.23
C ARG A 418 1.03 28.29 -16.55
N ALA A 419 -0.12 28.66 -17.13
CA ALA A 419 -1.02 29.66 -16.54
C ALA A 419 -1.48 29.24 -15.13
N GLU A 420 -1.89 27.98 -14.97
CA GLU A 420 -2.26 27.40 -13.67
C GLU A 420 -1.11 27.47 -12.66
N HIS A 421 0.09 27.06 -13.09
CA HIS A 421 1.27 27.05 -12.24
C HIS A 421 1.68 28.46 -11.82
N GLU A 422 1.71 29.43 -12.73
CA GLU A 422 2.06 30.82 -12.44
C GLU A 422 1.14 31.43 -11.38
N ILE A 423 -0.18 31.15 -11.43
CA ILE A 423 -1.12 31.62 -10.43
C ILE A 423 -0.87 30.94 -9.08
N ARG A 424 -0.65 29.61 -9.07
CA ARG A 424 -0.29 28.89 -7.82
C ARG A 424 0.98 29.48 -7.19
N VAL A 425 1.99 29.81 -7.99
CA VAL A 425 3.22 30.47 -7.52
C VAL A 425 2.93 31.86 -6.95
N GLN A 426 2.11 32.67 -7.63
CA GLN A 426 1.69 33.99 -7.13
C GLN A 426 0.94 33.90 -5.79
N LYS A 427 0.08 32.89 -5.63
CA LYS A 427 -0.59 32.57 -4.37
C LYS A 427 0.32 31.89 -3.33
N LYS A 428 1.60 31.66 -3.63
CA LYS A 428 2.55 30.92 -2.79
C LYS A 428 2.06 29.52 -2.39
N PHE A 429 1.31 28.87 -3.28
CA PHE A 429 0.66 27.57 -3.06
C PHE A 429 -0.33 27.54 -1.89
N ILE A 430 -0.84 28.71 -1.47
CA ILE A 430 -1.91 28.83 -0.48
C ILE A 430 -3.26 28.83 -1.22
N GLY A 431 -4.18 27.99 -0.75
CA GLY A 431 -5.48 27.78 -1.38
C GLY A 431 -5.39 27.00 -2.68
N ASP A 432 -6.30 27.30 -3.61
CA ASP A 432 -6.27 26.72 -4.95
C ASP A 432 -6.72 27.73 -6.01
N VAL A 433 -6.53 27.36 -7.26
CA VAL A 433 -6.85 28.18 -8.42
C VAL A 433 -8.20 27.79 -9.00
N ASN A 434 -8.96 28.76 -9.48
CA ASN A 434 -10.19 28.51 -10.22
C ASN A 434 -9.96 28.69 -11.74
N ILE A 435 -10.82 28.07 -12.54
CA ILE A 435 -10.68 28.03 -14.00
C ILE A 435 -10.76 29.42 -14.65
N ILE A 436 -11.50 30.36 -14.05
CA ILE A 436 -11.65 31.73 -14.55
C ILE A 436 -10.32 32.49 -14.38
N GLU A 437 -9.69 32.41 -13.20
CA GLU A 437 -8.36 32.98 -12.95
C GLU A 437 -7.34 32.45 -13.97
N ILE A 438 -7.40 31.14 -14.25
CA ILE A 438 -6.50 30.50 -15.19
C ILE A 438 -6.69 31.04 -16.61
N TYR A 439 -7.93 31.18 -17.08
CA TYR A 439 -8.20 31.68 -18.42
C TYR A 439 -7.92 33.17 -18.59
N HIS A 440 -8.11 34.00 -17.55
CA HIS A 440 -7.62 35.38 -17.58
C HIS A 440 -6.10 35.44 -17.74
N ARG A 441 -5.35 34.60 -17.00
CA ARG A 441 -3.89 34.54 -17.14
C ARG A 441 -3.48 34.00 -18.51
N LEU A 442 -4.17 32.98 -19.00
CA LEU A 442 -3.93 32.41 -20.32
C LEU A 442 -4.13 33.45 -21.43
N GLY A 443 -5.18 34.27 -21.33
CA GLY A 443 -5.42 35.34 -22.28
C GLY A 443 -4.32 36.38 -22.31
N GLN A 444 -3.75 36.74 -21.15
CA GLN A 444 -2.56 37.59 -21.07
C GLN A 444 -1.33 36.96 -21.72
N LEU A 445 -1.13 35.64 -21.56
CA LEU A 445 0.01 34.92 -22.14
C LEU A 445 -0.09 34.82 -23.67
N LEU A 446 -1.31 34.69 -24.20
CA LEU A 446 -1.58 34.54 -25.64
C LEU A 446 -1.94 35.88 -26.33
N GLY A 447 -2.07 36.96 -25.57
CA GLY A 447 -2.39 38.29 -26.11
C GLY A 447 -3.81 38.44 -26.65
N CYS A 448 -4.77 37.67 -26.12
CA CYS A 448 -6.19 37.78 -26.50
C CYS A 448 -7.01 38.59 -25.50
N ASP A 449 -8.19 39.03 -25.93
CA ASP A 449 -9.15 39.71 -25.06
C ASP A 449 -9.88 38.74 -24.11
N GLU A 450 -10.58 39.31 -23.14
CA GLU A 450 -11.27 38.56 -22.10
C GLU A 450 -12.42 37.72 -22.66
N GLU A 451 -13.16 38.23 -23.65
CA GLU A 451 -14.27 37.51 -24.28
C GLU A 451 -13.77 36.24 -24.98
N GLN A 452 -12.66 36.36 -25.71
CA GLN A 452 -12.03 35.23 -26.38
C GLN A 452 -11.51 34.20 -25.37
N ALA A 453 -10.83 34.64 -24.30
CA ALA A 453 -10.38 33.73 -23.25
C ALA A 453 -11.54 32.98 -22.57
N MET A 454 -12.65 33.67 -22.27
CA MET A 454 -13.84 33.02 -21.69
C MET A 454 -14.51 32.05 -22.68
N SER A 455 -14.47 32.34 -23.99
CA SER A 455 -14.97 31.41 -25.01
C SER A 455 -14.18 30.09 -25.02
N TRP A 456 -12.86 30.15 -24.81
CA TRP A 456 -12.01 28.96 -24.75
C TRP A 456 -12.22 28.16 -23.45
N LEU A 457 -12.52 28.85 -22.33
CA LEU A 457 -12.91 28.20 -21.08
C LEU A 457 -14.17 27.35 -21.27
N GLU A 458 -15.21 27.93 -21.87
CA GLU A 458 -16.45 27.21 -22.16
C GLU A 458 -16.22 26.06 -23.14
N LEU A 459 -15.29 26.24 -24.10
CA LEU A 459 -14.90 25.18 -25.02
C LEU A 459 -14.20 24.02 -24.28
N GLU A 460 -13.22 24.27 -23.40
CA GLU A 460 -12.56 23.25 -22.56
C GLU A 460 -13.60 22.50 -21.72
N PHE A 461 -14.46 23.24 -21.01
CA PHE A 461 -15.52 22.63 -20.21
C PHE A 461 -16.48 21.79 -21.04
N SER A 462 -16.83 22.24 -22.26
CA SER A 462 -17.70 21.47 -23.16
C SER A 462 -17.08 20.15 -23.60
N PHE A 463 -15.78 20.13 -23.93
CA PHE A 463 -15.05 18.90 -24.28
C PHE A 463 -14.98 17.94 -23.10
N ASP A 464 -14.62 18.46 -21.93
CA ASP A 464 -14.59 17.67 -20.70
C ASP A 464 -15.97 17.11 -20.40
N LEU A 465 -17.00 17.97 -20.30
CA LEU A 465 -18.38 17.57 -20.03
C LEU A 465 -18.84 16.50 -21.01
N ASN A 466 -18.54 16.60 -22.31
CA ASN A 466 -18.87 15.58 -23.30
C ASN A 466 -18.19 14.23 -23.03
N SER A 467 -16.95 14.25 -22.54
CA SER A 467 -16.17 13.06 -22.22
C SER A 467 -16.55 12.39 -20.90
N ILE A 468 -17.19 13.09 -19.97
CA ILE A 468 -17.58 12.55 -18.66
C ILE A 468 -18.62 11.43 -18.81
N LEU A 469 -18.37 10.31 -18.15
CA LEU A 469 -19.24 9.14 -18.03
C LEU A 469 -19.41 8.78 -16.54
N PRO A 470 -20.53 8.14 -16.16
CA PRO A 470 -20.68 7.58 -14.81
C PRO A 470 -19.69 6.42 -14.57
N LYS A 471 -19.31 6.25 -13.30
CA LYS A 471 -18.93 4.95 -12.75
C LYS A 471 -20.18 4.31 -12.19
N ASP A 472 -20.89 3.56 -13.04
CA ASP A 472 -22.30 3.16 -12.80
C ASP A 472 -22.53 2.52 -11.43
N GLU A 473 -21.69 1.56 -11.02
CA GLU A 473 -21.79 0.93 -9.71
C GLU A 473 -21.59 1.91 -8.56
N MET A 474 -20.63 2.84 -8.69
CA MET A 474 -20.35 3.82 -7.64
C MET A 474 -21.48 4.84 -7.50
N VAL A 475 -22.11 5.22 -8.63
CA VAL A 475 -23.33 6.04 -8.64
C VAL A 475 -24.49 5.31 -7.94
N GLN A 476 -24.69 4.02 -8.24
CA GLN A 476 -25.72 3.20 -7.59
C GLN A 476 -25.46 3.06 -6.08
N VAL A 477 -24.21 2.82 -5.68
CA VAL A 477 -23.81 2.74 -4.27
C VAL A 477 -24.11 4.05 -3.56
N LEU A 478 -23.79 5.20 -4.17
CA LEU A 478 -24.07 6.51 -3.60
C LEU A 478 -25.57 6.73 -3.38
N HIS A 479 -26.41 6.45 -4.39
CA HIS A 479 -27.87 6.56 -4.26
C HIS A 479 -28.41 5.63 -3.17
N HIS A 480 -27.95 4.38 -3.15
CA HIS A 480 -28.39 3.43 -2.14
C HIS A 480 -28.03 3.88 -0.71
N LEU A 481 -26.83 4.42 -0.51
CA LEU A 481 -26.43 4.97 0.78
C LEU A 481 -27.26 6.21 1.15
N SER A 482 -27.57 7.07 0.17
CA SER A 482 -28.47 8.20 0.41
C SER A 482 -29.89 7.76 0.79
N ASP A 483 -30.44 6.73 0.14
CA ASP A 483 -31.75 6.15 0.46
C ASP A 483 -31.80 5.53 1.87
N LEU A 484 -30.66 5.03 2.36
CA LEU A 484 -30.48 4.58 3.75
C LEU A 484 -30.33 5.74 4.75
N GLY A 485 -30.47 6.99 4.31
CA GLY A 485 -30.40 8.19 5.13
C GLY A 485 -28.97 8.60 5.51
N LYS A 486 -27.95 8.16 4.77
CA LYS A 486 -26.56 8.58 4.99
C LYS A 486 -26.32 9.99 4.46
N GLU A 487 -25.49 10.76 5.16
CA GLU A 487 -25.04 12.08 4.70
C GLU A 487 -23.94 11.90 3.65
N ILE A 488 -24.14 12.43 2.45
CA ILE A 488 -23.22 12.29 1.32
C ILE A 488 -22.40 13.56 1.13
N TRP A 489 -21.07 13.44 1.18
CA TRP A 489 -20.13 14.53 0.88
C TRP A 489 -19.36 14.26 -0.40
N LEU A 490 -19.27 15.25 -1.29
CA LEU A 490 -18.43 15.20 -2.48
C LEU A 490 -17.27 16.18 -2.30
N VAL A 491 -16.03 15.66 -2.32
CA VAL A 491 -14.82 16.44 -1.97
C VAL A 491 -13.78 16.26 -3.05
N SER A 492 -13.44 17.32 -3.78
CA SER A 492 -12.51 17.21 -4.90
C SER A 492 -11.57 18.41 -5.04
N ASP A 493 -10.32 18.11 -5.41
CA ASP A 493 -9.37 19.12 -5.85
C ASP A 493 -9.66 19.44 -7.32
N SER A 494 -10.30 20.58 -7.57
CA SER A 494 -10.76 20.97 -8.90
C SER A 494 -10.70 22.47 -9.09
N TYR A 495 -10.28 22.88 -10.29
CA TYR A 495 -10.37 24.26 -10.76
C TYR A 495 -11.77 24.63 -11.26
N TYR A 496 -12.66 23.66 -11.53
CA TYR A 496 -14.00 23.94 -12.02
C TYR A 496 -14.91 24.49 -10.92
N THR A 497 -15.81 25.40 -11.31
CA THR A 497 -16.79 26.01 -10.39
C THR A 497 -17.83 25.00 -9.93
N SER A 498 -18.53 25.30 -8.83
CA SER A 498 -19.68 24.53 -8.34
C SER A 498 -20.73 24.33 -9.42
N SER A 499 -21.01 25.34 -10.25
CA SER A 499 -22.00 25.24 -11.34
C SER A 499 -21.60 24.20 -12.39
N GLN A 500 -20.32 24.22 -12.78
CA GLN A 500 -19.75 23.27 -13.74
C GLN A 500 -19.74 21.85 -13.19
N ILE A 501 -19.27 21.66 -11.95
CA ILE A 501 -19.26 20.34 -11.30
C ILE A 501 -20.68 19.80 -11.11
N ARG A 502 -21.64 20.62 -10.64
CA ARG A 502 -23.05 20.21 -10.53
C ARG A 502 -23.65 19.82 -11.88
N THR A 503 -23.19 20.41 -12.97
CA THR A 503 -23.63 20.03 -14.32
C THR A 503 -23.06 18.67 -14.73
N MET A 504 -21.79 18.39 -14.44
CA MET A 504 -21.19 17.06 -14.61
C MET A 504 -21.92 15.99 -13.77
N LEU A 505 -22.18 16.28 -12.49
CA LEU A 505 -22.88 15.37 -11.57
C LEU A 505 -24.31 15.05 -12.04
N ARG A 506 -25.06 16.05 -12.54
CA ARG A 506 -26.37 15.82 -13.15
C ARG A 506 -26.27 14.95 -14.41
N LYS A 507 -25.27 15.18 -15.26
CA LYS A 507 -25.04 14.37 -16.48
C LYS A 507 -24.85 12.89 -16.16
N ILE A 508 -24.11 12.58 -15.09
CA ILE A 508 -23.87 11.19 -14.68
C ILE A 508 -24.98 10.59 -13.80
N GLY A 509 -26.09 11.32 -13.61
CA GLY A 509 -27.28 10.81 -12.92
C GLY A 509 -27.28 10.99 -11.39
N ILE A 510 -26.43 11.84 -10.82
CA ILE A 510 -26.49 12.15 -9.38
C ILE A 510 -27.72 13.02 -9.09
N SER A 511 -28.76 12.41 -8.52
CA SER A 511 -29.98 13.06 -8.05
C SER A 511 -30.10 13.12 -6.52
N ALA A 512 -29.32 12.30 -5.79
CA ALA A 512 -29.28 12.28 -4.35
C ALA A 512 -28.83 13.64 -3.76
N PRO A 513 -29.30 14.03 -2.56
CA PRO A 513 -28.77 15.19 -1.84
C PRO A 513 -27.30 14.98 -1.45
N TYR A 514 -26.48 16.02 -1.57
CA TYR A 514 -25.07 16.00 -1.16
C TYR A 514 -24.58 17.38 -0.73
N SER A 515 -23.56 17.38 0.13
CA SER A 515 -22.70 18.53 0.42
C SER A 515 -21.50 18.53 -0.54
N LEU A 516 -21.16 19.68 -1.14
CA LEU A 516 -20.09 19.81 -2.12
C LEU A 516 -18.94 20.66 -1.58
N PHE A 517 -17.71 20.15 -1.65
CA PHE A 517 -16.49 20.80 -1.21
C PHE A 517 -15.46 20.78 -2.34
N LEU A 518 -15.27 21.93 -2.99
CA LEU A 518 -14.33 22.10 -4.09
C LEU A 518 -13.14 22.93 -3.65
N SER A 519 -11.94 22.50 -4.01
CA SER A 519 -10.72 23.16 -3.56
C SER A 519 -10.62 24.64 -3.97
N CYS A 520 -11.02 24.96 -5.20
CA CYS A 520 -10.97 26.33 -5.70
C CYS A 520 -11.98 27.26 -5.01
N GLU A 521 -13.08 26.74 -4.46
CA GLU A 521 -14.09 27.55 -3.75
C GLU A 521 -13.81 27.61 -2.25
N GLN A 522 -13.33 26.51 -1.67
CA GLN A 522 -12.96 26.46 -0.25
C GLN A 522 -11.58 27.09 0.01
N GLN A 523 -10.76 27.26 -1.02
CA GLN A 523 -9.34 27.63 -0.89
C GLN A 523 -8.60 26.67 0.05
N LEU A 524 -8.90 25.37 -0.06
CA LEU A 524 -8.30 24.28 0.70
C LEU A 524 -8.14 23.08 -0.25
N ARG A 525 -7.06 22.30 -0.13
CA ARG A 525 -6.79 21.15 -1.02
C ARG A 525 -6.63 19.85 -0.23
N LYS A 526 -6.98 18.72 -0.86
CA LYS A 526 -6.75 17.38 -0.32
C LYS A 526 -5.26 17.01 -0.40
N ASP A 527 -4.61 17.34 -1.52
CA ASP A 527 -3.21 16.99 -1.81
C ASP A 527 -2.17 17.53 -0.82
N ASN A 528 -2.54 18.54 -0.03
CA ASN A 528 -1.72 19.19 0.99
C ASN A 528 -2.36 19.09 2.40
N GLY A 529 -3.47 18.37 2.54
CA GLY A 529 -4.14 18.11 3.82
C GLY A 529 -5.00 19.25 4.38
N THR A 530 -5.01 20.43 3.78
CA THR A 530 -5.76 21.58 4.31
C THR A 530 -7.28 21.35 4.28
N MET A 531 -7.79 20.67 3.26
CA MET A 531 -9.20 20.25 3.19
C MET A 531 -9.54 19.24 4.30
N TRP A 532 -8.66 18.26 4.54
CA TRP A 532 -8.85 17.22 5.55
C TRP A 532 -8.86 17.79 6.97
N LYS A 533 -8.05 18.81 7.23
CA LYS A 533 -8.08 19.52 8.51
C LYS A 533 -9.45 20.14 8.79
N MET A 534 -10.03 20.86 7.82
CA MET A 534 -11.36 21.46 7.99
C MET A 534 -12.45 20.41 8.14
N LEU A 535 -12.41 19.35 7.32
CA LEU A 535 -13.40 18.29 7.39
C LEU A 535 -13.30 17.49 8.70
N SER A 536 -12.10 17.27 9.26
CA SER A 536 -11.95 16.55 10.53
C SER A 536 -12.57 17.35 11.69
N GLU A 537 -12.37 18.67 11.71
CA GLU A 537 -13.04 19.56 12.66
C GLU A 537 -14.57 19.47 12.54
N LYS A 538 -15.09 19.43 11.29
CA LYS A 538 -16.52 19.27 11.02
C LYS A 538 -17.06 17.91 11.50
N VAL A 539 -16.36 16.81 11.22
CA VAL A 539 -16.76 15.46 11.67
C VAL A 539 -16.75 15.36 13.19
N ASN A 540 -15.71 15.89 13.84
CA ASN A 540 -15.59 15.93 15.30
C ASN A 540 -16.73 16.72 15.93
N PHE A 541 -17.09 17.86 15.34
CA PHE A 541 -18.24 18.66 15.78
C PHE A 541 -19.55 17.87 15.69
N LEU A 542 -19.76 17.13 14.59
CA LEU A 542 -20.92 16.28 14.39
C LEU A 542 -20.91 15.00 15.24
N ARG A 543 -19.76 14.62 15.81
CA ARG A 543 -19.53 13.32 16.47
C ARG A 543 -19.89 12.13 15.58
N ALA A 544 -19.73 12.29 14.27
CA ALA A 544 -20.15 11.31 13.30
C ALA A 544 -19.03 10.34 12.93
N LYS A 545 -19.37 9.09 12.60
CA LYS A 545 -18.41 8.19 11.93
C LYS A 545 -18.38 8.51 10.43
N CYS A 546 -17.22 8.95 9.96
CA CYS A 546 -17.00 9.32 8.56
C CYS A 546 -16.02 8.36 7.87
N ILE A 547 -16.36 7.95 6.64
CA ILE A 547 -15.44 7.27 5.73
C ILE A 547 -15.30 8.06 4.43
N HIS A 548 -14.08 8.18 3.92
CA HIS A 548 -13.82 8.75 2.61
C HIS A 548 -13.44 7.68 1.57
N ILE A 549 -13.94 7.81 0.36
CA ILE A 549 -13.70 6.91 -0.78
C ILE A 549 -13.10 7.74 -1.91
N GLY A 550 -11.92 7.36 -2.40
CA GLY A 550 -11.24 8.07 -3.48
C GLY A 550 -10.12 7.26 -4.11
N ASP A 551 -9.70 7.69 -5.29
CA ASP A 551 -8.77 6.97 -6.16
C ASP A 551 -7.32 7.43 -6.01
N ASN A 552 -7.08 8.61 -5.45
CA ASN A 552 -5.72 9.10 -5.26
C ASN A 552 -5.13 8.55 -3.97
N VAL A 553 -4.17 7.63 -4.07
CA VAL A 553 -3.52 7.02 -2.90
C VAL A 553 -3.01 8.05 -1.89
N ARG A 554 -2.44 9.18 -2.35
CA ARG A 554 -1.87 10.18 -1.44
C ARG A 554 -2.96 11.10 -0.87
N ALA A 555 -3.76 11.71 -1.73
CA ALA A 555 -4.72 12.74 -1.33
C ALA A 555 -5.92 12.12 -0.59
N ASP A 556 -6.47 11.01 -1.09
CA ASP A 556 -7.72 10.43 -0.60
C ASP A 556 -7.49 9.32 0.44
N ALA A 557 -6.31 8.71 0.46
CA ALA A 557 -6.02 7.60 1.37
C ALA A 557 -5.00 7.98 2.46
N GLN A 558 -3.75 8.29 2.09
CA GLN A 558 -2.68 8.59 3.05
C GLN A 558 -2.99 9.84 3.89
N LEU A 559 -3.13 11.00 3.25
CA LEU A 559 -3.38 12.26 3.97
C LEU A 559 -4.73 12.25 4.69
N CYS A 560 -5.76 11.65 4.09
CA CYS A 560 -7.05 11.45 4.73
C CYS A 560 -6.91 10.68 6.06
N GLY A 561 -6.18 9.55 6.03
CA GLY A 561 -5.88 8.74 7.22
C GLY A 561 -5.02 9.47 8.26
N ASP A 562 -4.04 10.27 7.84
CA ASP A 562 -3.19 11.06 8.74
C ASP A 562 -3.98 12.08 9.57
N TYR A 563 -5.12 12.55 9.05
CA TYR A 563 -6.07 13.41 9.77
C TYR A 563 -7.17 12.63 10.54
N GLY A 564 -7.01 11.32 10.70
CA GLY A 564 -7.86 10.48 11.54
C GLY A 564 -9.13 9.95 10.87
N PHE A 565 -9.28 10.09 9.56
CA PHE A 565 -10.42 9.53 8.83
C PHE A 565 -10.23 8.05 8.56
N THR A 566 -11.34 7.31 8.60
CA THR A 566 -11.39 6.02 7.91
C THR A 566 -11.40 6.28 6.41
N ASN A 567 -10.62 5.54 5.64
CA ASN A 567 -10.57 5.67 4.19
C ASN A 567 -10.72 4.32 3.49
N MET A 568 -11.26 4.36 2.28
CA MET A 568 -11.29 3.25 1.35
C MET A 568 -10.73 3.72 0.01
N HIS A 569 -9.47 3.40 -0.21
CA HIS A 569 -8.84 3.59 -1.52
C HIS A 569 -9.47 2.66 -2.55
N ILE A 570 -9.70 3.19 -3.75
CA ILE A 570 -10.22 2.46 -4.91
C ILE A 570 -9.24 2.59 -6.08
N LEU A 571 -9.17 1.63 -7.00
CA LEU A 571 -8.26 1.77 -8.14
C LEU A 571 -8.81 2.78 -9.15
N ASN A 572 -7.99 3.76 -9.53
CA ASN A 572 -8.28 4.55 -10.74
C ASN A 572 -8.17 3.64 -11.98
N PRO A 573 -8.70 4.09 -13.14
CA PRO A 573 -8.70 3.26 -14.35
C PRO A 573 -7.31 2.83 -14.83
N VAL A 574 -6.27 3.64 -14.63
CA VAL A 574 -4.90 3.32 -15.03
C VAL A 574 -4.31 2.23 -14.12
N ASP A 575 -4.49 2.38 -12.82
CA ASP A 575 -3.98 1.43 -11.83
C ASP A 575 -4.71 0.07 -11.97
N LYS A 576 -6.03 0.07 -12.23
CA LYS A 576 -6.77 -1.18 -12.50
C LYS A 576 -6.31 -1.85 -13.80
N TRP A 577 -5.98 -1.08 -14.83
CA TRP A 577 -5.41 -1.58 -16.07
C TRP A 577 -4.05 -2.26 -15.84
N GLN A 578 -3.16 -1.61 -15.09
CA GLN A 578 -1.85 -2.16 -14.71
C GLN A 578 -1.98 -3.41 -13.83
N ALA A 579 -2.87 -3.37 -12.83
CA ALA A 579 -3.17 -4.52 -11.96
C ALA A 579 -3.72 -5.72 -12.73
N SER A 580 -4.35 -5.49 -13.89
CA SER A 580 -4.81 -6.55 -14.81
C SER A 580 -3.69 -7.14 -15.67
N GLY A 581 -2.43 -6.70 -15.50
CA GLY A 581 -1.27 -7.15 -16.27
C GLY A 581 -1.13 -6.47 -17.63
N LEU A 582 -1.83 -5.36 -17.87
CA LEU A 582 -1.81 -4.63 -19.13
C LEU A 582 -0.93 -3.38 -19.01
N LYS A 583 -0.02 -3.17 -19.96
CA LYS A 583 0.83 -1.96 -19.99
C LYS A 583 0.07 -0.78 -20.63
N PRO A 584 0.01 0.39 -19.97
CA PRO A 584 -0.55 1.59 -20.59
C PRO A 584 0.44 2.14 -21.63
N LYS A 585 0.02 2.26 -22.90
CA LYS A 585 0.90 2.68 -24.02
C LYS A 585 1.02 4.20 -24.19
N PHE A 586 0.82 4.97 -23.13
CA PHE A 586 0.66 6.43 -23.16
C PHE A 586 1.73 7.24 -22.45
N LYS A 587 2.50 6.60 -21.58
CA LYS A 587 3.37 7.31 -20.63
C LYS A 587 4.79 7.52 -21.14
N ASP A 588 5.11 7.07 -22.35
CA ASP A 588 6.48 7.00 -22.86
C ASP A 588 6.91 8.23 -23.69
N SER A 589 6.02 9.20 -23.94
CA SER A 589 6.32 10.43 -24.71
C SER A 589 5.93 11.71 -23.97
N SER A 590 6.71 12.77 -24.17
CA SER A 590 6.41 14.12 -23.67
C SER A 590 5.23 14.78 -24.38
N GLU A 591 4.86 14.28 -25.56
CA GLU A 591 3.72 14.75 -26.34
C GLU A 591 2.55 13.77 -26.23
N MET A 592 1.33 14.29 -26.18
CA MET A 592 0.12 13.48 -26.20
C MET A 592 -0.06 12.75 -27.54
N ASP A 593 -0.13 11.42 -27.48
CA ASP A 593 -0.48 10.59 -28.64
C ASP A 593 -2.00 10.41 -28.75
N LYS A 594 -2.66 11.31 -29.49
CA LYS A 594 -4.10 11.24 -29.76
C LYS A 594 -4.55 9.90 -30.33
N THR A 595 -3.76 9.26 -31.19
CA THR A 595 -4.12 7.99 -31.82
C THR A 595 -4.23 6.90 -30.77
N ASN A 596 -3.23 6.80 -29.90
CA ASN A 596 -3.33 5.88 -28.79
C ASN A 596 -4.52 6.29 -27.89
N ILE A 597 -4.77 7.60 -27.63
CA ILE A 597 -5.72 8.03 -26.57
C ILE A 597 -7.12 7.60 -26.97
N LEU A 598 -7.45 7.81 -28.24
CA LEU A 598 -8.71 7.38 -28.83
C LEU A 598 -8.83 5.85 -28.89
N LYS A 599 -7.72 5.12 -29.03
CA LYS A 599 -7.68 3.66 -29.11
C LYS A 599 -7.84 2.98 -27.74
N TRP A 600 -6.99 3.31 -26.77
CA TRP A 600 -6.94 2.61 -25.49
C TRP A 600 -7.67 3.34 -24.35
N GLY A 601 -7.80 4.67 -24.43
CA GLY A 601 -8.45 5.47 -23.41
C GLY A 601 -9.87 4.98 -23.05
N PRO A 602 -10.73 4.67 -24.03
CA PRO A 602 -12.06 4.11 -23.78
C PRO A 602 -12.04 2.71 -23.17
N LEU A 603 -11.08 1.86 -23.56
CA LEU A 603 -10.93 0.51 -23.00
C LEU A 603 -10.51 0.57 -21.54
N MET A 604 -9.51 1.40 -21.23
CA MET A 604 -9.06 1.65 -19.85
C MET A 604 -10.18 2.23 -19.00
N SER A 605 -10.87 3.25 -19.52
CA SER A 605 -12.01 3.87 -18.84
C SER A 605 -13.10 2.85 -18.54
N ASN A 606 -13.40 1.96 -19.49
CA ASN A 606 -14.45 0.95 -19.32
C ASN A 606 -14.05 -0.14 -18.33
N LEU A 607 -12.79 -0.57 -18.32
CA LEU A 607 -12.27 -1.50 -17.31
C LEU A 607 -12.30 -0.85 -15.92
N GLY A 608 -11.92 0.42 -15.81
CA GLY A 608 -11.93 1.21 -14.57
C GLY A 608 -13.31 1.69 -14.11
N ARG A 609 -14.39 1.30 -14.80
CA ARG A 609 -15.77 1.70 -14.49
C ARG A 609 -16.18 1.26 -13.08
N TYR A 610 -15.95 -0.01 -12.75
CA TYR A 610 -15.95 -0.48 -11.37
C TYR A 610 -14.49 -0.50 -10.87
N PRO A 611 -14.17 0.07 -9.71
CA PRO A 611 -12.76 0.24 -9.31
C PRO A 611 -12.17 -0.96 -8.56
N PHE A 612 -12.97 -2.00 -8.30
CA PHE A 612 -12.54 -3.26 -7.71
C PHE A 612 -12.53 -4.37 -8.77
N PHE A 613 -11.97 -5.53 -8.43
CA PHE A 613 -12.12 -6.78 -9.15
C PHE A 613 -13.28 -7.59 -8.56
N GLY A 614 -13.81 -8.53 -9.36
CA GLY A 614 -14.91 -9.41 -8.96
C GLY A 614 -16.29 -8.99 -9.49
N GLU A 615 -16.31 -8.16 -10.54
CA GLU A 615 -17.48 -7.86 -11.37
C GLU A 615 -17.91 -9.02 -12.29
#